data_AF-A0AAF1K2T2-F1
#
_entry.id   AF-A0AAF1K2T2-F1
#
_cell.length_a   1.000
_cell.length_b   1.000
_cell.length_c   1.000
_cell.angle_alpha   90.00
_cell.angle_beta   90.00
_cell.angle_gamma   90.00
#
_symmetry.space_group_name_H-M   'P 1'
#
loop_
_entity.id
_entity.type
_entity.pdbx_description
1 polymer ?
#
loop_
_entity_poly.entity_id
_entity_poly.type
_entity_poly.pdbx_seq_one_letter_code
_entity_poly.pdbx_strand_id
1 'polypeptide(L)'
;MNPDYIAKFWTADFEILADPLAAGLMLPLQWLPFADCERGKRLHAFAPFAERAFARMPETRKALLEATTDVYLVKIDKDIALVVDRLVDGEVVSYKGFVPRAASRFGGTVGKFYNFIDGFCDFHSMGGLLPERDILPLGQDGNEYLTEPSASEFQSRKSHDYLHVFNSGGKGQGYVSHESTFTNAPDAMLLWVDDDEPMVGMDFWDLFDSCTAIALSDY
;
A
#
# COMPACT_ATOMS: atom_id res chain seq x y z
N MET A 1 -9.45 -2.31 -16.56
CA MET A 1 -8.28 -3.19 -16.70
C MET A 1 -7.30 -2.45 -17.58
N ASN A 2 -6.09 -2.24 -17.06
CA ASN A 2 -5.00 -1.56 -17.74
C ASN A 2 -3.84 -2.54 -18.01
N PRO A 3 -3.94 -3.38 -19.05
CA PRO A 3 -2.94 -4.42 -19.30
C PRO A 3 -1.56 -3.85 -19.66
N ASP A 4 -1.50 -2.68 -20.29
CA ASP A 4 -0.24 -2.04 -20.69
C ASP A 4 0.55 -1.56 -19.48
N TYR A 5 -0.13 -0.93 -18.52
CA TYR A 5 0.50 -0.50 -17.28
C TYR A 5 0.95 -1.72 -16.47
N ILE A 6 0.11 -2.74 -16.36
CA ILE A 6 0.50 -3.98 -15.69
C ILE A 6 1.72 -4.63 -16.34
N ALA A 7 1.71 -4.83 -17.66
CA ALA A 7 2.82 -5.47 -18.36
C ALA A 7 4.13 -4.68 -18.25
N LYS A 8 4.05 -3.36 -18.06
CA LYS A 8 5.22 -2.52 -17.80
C LYS A 8 5.89 -2.84 -16.45
N PHE A 9 5.12 -3.21 -15.43
CA PHE A 9 5.65 -3.43 -14.08
C PHE A 9 5.75 -4.90 -13.67
N TRP A 10 4.97 -5.78 -14.28
CA TRP A 10 5.10 -7.23 -14.10
C TRP A 10 5.79 -7.83 -15.31
N THR A 11 7.06 -8.16 -15.10
CA THR A 11 7.93 -8.81 -16.10
C THR A 11 7.81 -10.34 -16.10
N ALA A 12 7.02 -10.90 -15.18
CA ALA A 12 6.73 -12.33 -15.07
C ALA A 12 5.39 -12.68 -15.74
N ASP A 13 5.16 -13.96 -15.99
CA ASP A 13 3.86 -14.48 -16.43
C ASP A 13 2.77 -14.09 -15.41
N PHE A 14 1.80 -13.30 -15.87
CA PHE A 14 0.66 -12.87 -15.06
C PHE A 14 -0.67 -13.22 -15.74
N GLU A 15 -1.71 -13.43 -14.93
CA GLU A 15 -3.06 -13.75 -15.39
C GLU A 15 -4.09 -12.90 -14.63
N ILE A 16 -4.94 -12.17 -15.36
CA ILE A 16 -6.09 -11.49 -14.75
C ILE A 16 -7.18 -12.53 -14.46
N LEU A 17 -7.57 -12.66 -13.20
CA LEU A 17 -8.53 -13.68 -12.78
C LEU A 17 -9.96 -13.25 -13.12
N ALA A 18 -10.66 -14.10 -13.87
CA ALA A 18 -12.09 -13.96 -14.17
C ALA A 18 -12.97 -15.01 -13.46
N ASP A 19 -12.34 -15.97 -12.77
CA ASP A 19 -12.98 -17.03 -11.98
C ASP A 19 -12.16 -17.23 -10.70
N PRO A 20 -12.77 -17.21 -9.50
CA PRO A 20 -12.05 -17.48 -8.25
C PRO A 20 -11.34 -18.84 -8.24
N LEU A 21 -11.84 -19.83 -8.99
CA LEU A 21 -11.23 -21.16 -9.07
C LEU A 21 -9.88 -21.16 -9.81
N ALA A 22 -9.66 -20.18 -10.71
CA ALA A 22 -8.40 -20.04 -11.45
C ALA A 22 -7.23 -19.51 -10.58
N ALA A 23 -7.54 -18.97 -9.39
CA ALA A 23 -6.56 -18.47 -8.43
C ALA A 23 -5.49 -19.51 -8.07
N GLY A 24 -5.85 -20.80 -8.03
CA GLY A 24 -4.95 -21.87 -7.59
C GLY A 24 -4.63 -21.86 -6.09
N LEU A 25 -5.30 -20.97 -5.33
CA LEU A 25 -5.26 -20.86 -3.88
C LEU A 25 -6.62 -20.39 -3.37
N MET A 26 -6.88 -20.56 -2.07
CA MET A 26 -8.11 -20.08 -1.46
C MET A 26 -8.04 -18.56 -1.29
N LEU A 27 -8.84 -17.84 -2.06
CA LEU A 27 -8.99 -16.39 -1.92
C LEU A 27 -9.73 -16.03 -0.63
N PRO A 28 -9.38 -14.89 0.02
CA PRO A 28 -10.21 -14.31 1.06
C PRO A 28 -11.63 -14.08 0.54
N LEU A 29 -12.66 -14.34 1.36
CA LEU A 29 -14.06 -14.19 0.97
C LEU A 29 -14.37 -12.81 0.39
N GLN A 30 -13.74 -11.77 0.96
CA GLN A 30 -13.90 -10.39 0.51
C GLN A 30 -13.27 -10.09 -0.87
N TRP A 31 -12.38 -10.95 -1.39
CA TRP A 31 -11.73 -10.79 -2.70
C TRP A 31 -12.39 -11.60 -3.80
N LEU A 32 -13.19 -12.62 -3.46
CA LEU A 32 -13.93 -13.43 -4.43
C LEU A 32 -14.66 -12.60 -5.51
N PRO A 33 -15.35 -11.48 -5.16
CA PRO A 33 -16.06 -10.69 -6.16
C PRO A 33 -15.16 -10.00 -7.20
N PHE A 34 -13.85 -9.90 -6.95
CA PHE A 34 -12.90 -9.25 -7.85
C PHE A 34 -12.33 -10.20 -8.91
N ALA A 35 -12.51 -11.51 -8.73
CA ALA A 35 -12.24 -12.51 -9.76
C ALA A 35 -13.51 -12.76 -10.60
N ASP A 36 -13.95 -11.74 -11.33
CA ASP A 36 -15.15 -11.76 -12.18
C ASP A 36 -14.82 -11.04 -13.50
N CYS A 37 -15.47 -11.39 -14.61
CA CYS A 37 -15.24 -10.70 -15.89
C CYS A 37 -15.99 -9.36 -15.99
N GLU A 38 -17.07 -9.17 -15.23
CA GLU A 38 -17.92 -7.99 -15.27
C GLU A 38 -17.40 -6.86 -14.38
N ARG A 39 -16.86 -5.80 -15.01
CA ARG A 39 -16.37 -4.58 -14.33
C ARG A 39 -17.38 -3.99 -13.33
N GLY A 40 -18.67 -3.95 -13.70
CA GLY A 40 -19.71 -3.39 -12.84
C GLY A 40 -19.87 -4.13 -11.51
N LYS A 41 -19.76 -5.47 -11.52
CA LYS A 41 -19.81 -6.28 -10.29
C LYS A 41 -18.59 -6.04 -9.41
N ARG A 42 -17.40 -5.98 -10.01
CA ARG A 42 -16.16 -5.72 -9.27
C ARG A 42 -16.18 -4.34 -8.59
N LEU A 43 -16.61 -3.30 -9.32
CA LEU A 43 -16.78 -1.96 -8.76
C LEU A 43 -17.83 -1.90 -7.64
N HIS A 44 -18.97 -2.59 -7.81
CA HIS A 44 -19.99 -2.66 -6.76
C HIS A 44 -19.46 -3.33 -5.49
N ALA A 45 -18.67 -4.39 -5.62
CA ALA A 45 -18.03 -5.05 -4.49
C ALA A 45 -16.90 -4.25 -3.85
N PHE A 46 -16.27 -3.34 -4.60
CA PHE A 46 -15.15 -2.54 -4.12
C PHE A 46 -15.55 -1.55 -3.03
N ALA A 47 -16.71 -0.91 -3.13
CA ALA A 47 -17.14 0.08 -2.14
C ALA A 47 -17.13 -0.48 -0.68
N PRO A 48 -17.83 -1.57 -0.35
CA PRO A 48 -17.79 -2.15 0.99
C PRO A 48 -16.45 -2.79 1.34
N PHE A 49 -15.59 -3.09 0.35
CA PHE A 49 -14.22 -3.50 0.59
C PHE A 49 -13.37 -2.32 1.07
N ALA A 50 -13.40 -1.20 0.34
CA ALA A 50 -12.64 0.01 0.64
C ALA A 50 -13.07 0.63 1.98
N GLU A 51 -14.37 0.61 2.30
CA GLU A 51 -14.88 1.04 3.61
C GLU A 51 -14.24 0.30 4.79
N ARG A 52 -13.95 -1.00 4.61
CA ARG A 52 -13.35 -1.85 5.64
C ARG A 52 -11.83 -1.76 5.65
N ALA A 53 -11.18 -1.88 4.49
CA ALA A 53 -9.72 -1.80 4.35
C ALA A 53 -9.19 -0.45 4.85
N PHE A 54 -9.82 0.63 4.40
CA PHE A 54 -9.37 2.01 4.64
C PHE A 54 -10.23 2.70 5.70
N ALA A 55 -10.75 1.94 6.69
CA ALA A 55 -11.56 2.51 7.77
C ALA A 55 -10.81 3.58 8.58
N ARG A 56 -9.47 3.47 8.65
CA ARG A 56 -8.57 4.40 9.31
C ARG A 56 -7.92 5.42 8.38
N MET A 57 -8.18 5.34 7.07
CA MET A 57 -7.63 6.24 6.06
C MET A 57 -8.79 6.89 5.27
N PRO A 58 -9.59 7.76 5.92
CA PRO A 58 -10.79 8.33 5.33
C PRO A 58 -10.57 9.14 4.04
N GLU A 59 -9.48 9.90 3.92
CA GLU A 59 -9.19 10.71 2.72
C GLU A 59 -8.79 9.80 1.54
N THR A 60 -7.93 8.81 1.80
CA THR A 60 -7.56 7.75 0.86
C THR A 60 -8.79 6.99 0.41
N ARG A 61 -9.65 6.57 1.34
CA ARG A 61 -10.90 5.88 1.03
C ARG A 61 -11.77 6.72 0.11
N LYS A 62 -11.94 8.01 0.41
CA LYS A 62 -12.74 8.92 -0.41
C LYS A 62 -12.16 9.01 -1.83
N ALA A 63 -10.86 9.26 -1.97
CA ALA A 63 -10.17 9.35 -3.25
C ALA A 63 -10.27 8.05 -4.08
N LEU A 64 -10.28 6.89 -3.40
CA LEU A 64 -10.51 5.59 -4.03
C LEU A 64 -11.94 5.48 -4.56
N LEU A 65 -12.95 5.78 -3.74
CA LEU A 65 -14.36 5.64 -4.13
C LEU A 65 -14.75 6.59 -5.27
N GLU A 66 -14.12 7.76 -5.36
CA GLU A 66 -14.44 8.78 -6.38
C GLU A 66 -13.77 8.51 -7.74
N ALA A 67 -12.53 8.03 -7.77
CA ALA A 67 -11.72 7.96 -8.99
C ALA A 67 -11.44 6.53 -9.51
N THR A 68 -11.87 5.49 -8.80
CA THR A 68 -11.67 4.10 -9.24
C THR A 68 -12.51 3.78 -10.47
N THR A 69 -11.84 3.31 -11.52
CA THR A 69 -12.45 2.94 -12.79
C THR A 69 -12.56 1.43 -12.98
N ASP A 70 -11.72 0.66 -12.30
CA ASP A 70 -11.78 -0.80 -12.26
C ASP A 70 -11.05 -1.35 -11.04
N VAL A 71 -11.43 -2.55 -10.61
CA VAL A 71 -10.78 -3.31 -9.55
C VAL A 71 -10.78 -4.77 -9.96
N TYR A 72 -9.65 -5.46 -9.89
CA TYR A 72 -9.54 -6.85 -10.36
C TYR A 72 -8.36 -7.54 -9.71
N LEU A 73 -8.36 -8.87 -9.77
CA LEU A 73 -7.25 -9.68 -9.26
C LEU A 73 -6.31 -10.07 -10.38
N VAL A 74 -5.01 -10.02 -10.09
CA VAL A 74 -3.98 -10.54 -10.97
C VAL A 74 -3.14 -11.54 -10.22
N LYS A 75 -3.04 -12.73 -10.81
CA LYS A 75 -2.18 -13.81 -10.35
C LYS A 75 -0.80 -13.65 -10.96
N ILE A 76 0.23 -13.73 -10.11
CA ILE A 76 1.63 -13.56 -10.47
C ILE A 76 2.41 -14.66 -9.77
N ASP A 77 2.88 -15.66 -10.51
CA ASP A 77 3.50 -16.87 -9.95
C ASP A 77 2.65 -17.48 -8.80
N LYS A 78 3.12 -17.37 -7.55
CA LYS A 78 2.45 -17.88 -6.33
C LYS A 78 1.67 -16.81 -5.57
N ASP A 79 1.47 -15.64 -6.15
CA ASP A 79 0.80 -14.51 -5.51
C ASP A 79 -0.44 -14.04 -6.23
N ILE A 80 -1.26 -13.29 -5.50
CA ILE A 80 -2.41 -12.60 -6.05
C ILE A 80 -2.39 -11.15 -5.56
N ALA A 81 -2.39 -10.23 -6.51
CA ALA A 81 -2.52 -8.80 -6.29
C ALA A 81 -3.95 -8.36 -6.58
N LEU A 82 -4.52 -7.56 -5.68
CA LEU A 82 -5.66 -6.70 -5.96
C LEU A 82 -5.12 -5.46 -6.68
N VAL A 83 -5.59 -5.21 -7.90
CA VAL A 83 -5.28 -4.00 -8.66
C VAL A 83 -6.48 -3.07 -8.63
N VAL A 84 -6.24 -1.80 -8.35
CA VAL A 84 -7.22 -0.72 -8.39
C VAL A 84 -6.77 0.29 -9.44
N ASP A 85 -7.45 0.31 -10.60
CA ASP A 85 -7.20 1.26 -11.68
C ASP A 85 -7.94 2.57 -11.39
N ARG A 86 -7.25 3.69 -11.48
CA ARG A 86 -7.83 5.04 -11.28
C ARG A 86 -7.50 5.92 -12.47
N LEU A 87 -8.39 6.84 -12.79
CA LEU A 87 -8.16 7.86 -13.82
C LEU A 87 -7.76 9.16 -13.13
N VAL A 88 -6.52 9.62 -13.38
CA VAL A 88 -5.96 10.87 -12.86
C VAL A 88 -5.41 11.64 -14.06
N ASP A 89 -5.89 12.86 -14.27
CA ASP A 89 -5.49 13.74 -15.38
C ASP A 89 -5.47 13.11 -16.78
N GLY A 90 -6.37 12.15 -17.01
CA GLY A 90 -6.50 11.44 -18.29
C GLY A 90 -5.57 10.24 -18.44
N GLU A 91 -4.69 9.98 -17.48
CA GLU A 91 -3.85 8.79 -17.40
C GLU A 91 -4.39 7.78 -16.39
N VAL A 92 -4.16 6.50 -16.66
CA VAL A 92 -4.57 5.43 -15.75
C VAL A 92 -3.41 5.06 -14.84
N VAL A 93 -3.56 5.36 -13.55
CA VAL A 93 -2.64 4.99 -12.48
C VAL A 93 -3.20 3.77 -11.76
N SER A 94 -2.35 2.81 -11.43
CA SER A 94 -2.78 1.58 -10.75
C SER A 94 -2.14 1.47 -9.38
N TYR A 95 -2.93 1.07 -8.39
CA TYR A 95 -2.47 0.68 -7.06
C TYR A 95 -2.60 -0.83 -6.91
N LYS A 96 -1.69 -1.42 -6.15
CA LYS A 96 -1.68 -2.85 -5.84
C LYS A 96 -1.67 -3.06 -4.33
N GLY A 97 -2.40 -4.07 -3.90
CA GLY A 97 -2.21 -4.70 -2.59
C GLY A 97 -2.25 -6.21 -2.73
N PHE A 98 -1.72 -6.94 -1.76
CA PHE A 98 -1.57 -8.39 -1.88
C PHE A 98 -2.47 -9.16 -0.92
N VAL A 99 -2.70 -10.44 -1.24
CA VAL A 99 -3.31 -11.35 -0.27
C VAL A 99 -2.35 -11.53 0.91
N PRO A 100 -2.81 -11.37 2.16
CA PRO A 100 -1.99 -11.64 3.34
C PRO A 100 -1.54 -13.11 3.37
N ARG A 101 -0.23 -13.34 3.41
CA ARG A 101 0.37 -14.70 3.34
C ARG A 101 0.54 -15.37 4.71
N ALA A 102 0.62 -14.58 5.77
CA ALA A 102 0.80 -15.01 7.14
C ALA A 102 0.11 -14.02 8.08
N ALA A 103 0.11 -14.34 9.38
CA ALA A 103 -0.25 -13.34 10.38
C ALA A 103 0.73 -12.16 10.29
N SER A 104 0.18 -10.94 10.23
CA SER A 104 0.95 -9.71 10.24
C SER A 104 1.97 -9.70 11.39
N ARG A 105 3.17 -9.21 11.12
CA ARG A 105 4.18 -8.97 12.18
C ARG A 105 3.83 -7.78 13.07
N PHE A 106 2.84 -6.98 12.66
CA PHE A 106 2.33 -5.84 13.40
C PHE A 106 1.13 -6.22 14.29
N GLY A 107 0.96 -5.48 15.38
CA GLY A 107 -0.20 -5.59 16.26
C GLY A 107 -1.31 -4.58 15.96
N GLY A 108 -2.28 -4.49 16.88
CA GLY A 108 -3.19 -3.34 16.96
C GLY A 108 -3.98 -3.05 15.68
N THR A 109 -4.04 -1.78 15.29
CA THR A 109 -4.75 -1.33 14.08
C THR A 109 -3.94 -1.56 12.81
N VAL A 110 -2.61 -1.45 12.86
CA VAL A 110 -1.71 -1.67 11.71
C VAL A 110 -1.77 -3.14 11.27
N GLY A 111 -1.66 -4.07 12.20
CA GLY A 111 -1.81 -5.49 11.92
C GLY A 111 -3.19 -5.87 11.40
N LYS A 112 -4.27 -5.17 11.82
CA LYS A 112 -5.60 -5.39 11.24
C LYS A 112 -5.67 -4.99 9.76
N PHE A 113 -5.01 -3.89 9.39
CA PHE A 113 -4.90 -3.46 8.00
C PHE A 113 -4.14 -4.51 7.18
N TYR A 114 -2.94 -4.89 7.61
CA TYR A 114 -2.11 -5.86 6.88
C TYR A 114 -2.68 -7.28 6.84
N ASN A 115 -3.46 -7.69 7.84
CA ASN A 115 -4.22 -8.95 7.79
C ASN A 115 -5.47 -8.87 6.89
N PHE A 116 -5.90 -7.67 6.47
CA PHE A 116 -7.00 -7.49 5.54
C PHE A 116 -6.49 -7.35 4.10
N ILE A 117 -5.41 -6.62 3.91
CA ILE A 117 -4.69 -6.40 2.65
C ILE A 117 -3.20 -6.18 2.95
N ASP A 118 -2.33 -6.97 2.32
CA ASP A 118 -0.88 -6.87 2.50
C ASP A 118 -0.32 -5.71 1.66
N GLY A 119 -0.31 -4.52 2.27
CA GLY A 119 0.09 -3.27 1.64
C GLY A 119 -0.98 -2.70 0.69
N PHE A 120 -0.84 -1.42 0.37
CA PHE A 120 -1.59 -0.77 -0.69
C PHE A 120 -0.77 0.39 -1.22
N CYS A 121 -0.03 0.17 -2.30
CA CYS A 121 0.86 1.17 -2.89
C CYS A 121 0.72 1.19 -4.42
N ASP A 122 1.17 2.27 -5.06
CA ASP A 122 1.27 2.28 -6.51
C ASP A 122 2.33 1.24 -7.01
N PHE A 123 2.40 1.03 -8.32
CA PHE A 123 3.37 0.08 -8.89
C PHE A 123 4.81 0.57 -8.84
N HIS A 124 5.04 1.87 -8.63
CA HIS A 124 6.35 2.47 -8.39
C HIS A 124 6.74 2.47 -6.91
N SER A 125 5.82 2.06 -6.03
CA SER A 125 5.89 2.23 -4.58
C SER A 125 6.10 3.69 -4.14
N MET A 126 5.64 4.67 -4.93
CA MET A 126 5.77 6.13 -4.71
C MET A 126 4.57 6.75 -3.99
N GLY A 127 3.75 5.94 -3.33
CA GLY A 127 2.65 6.35 -2.50
C GLY A 127 1.94 5.13 -1.96
N GLY A 128 1.37 5.25 -0.76
CA GLY A 128 0.71 4.15 -0.08
C GLY A 128 1.65 3.26 0.74
N LEU A 129 1.04 2.34 1.50
CA LEU A 129 1.75 1.47 2.42
C LEU A 129 2.36 0.28 1.68
N LEU A 130 3.64 0.01 1.91
CA LEU A 130 4.37 -1.08 1.28
C LEU A 130 3.85 -2.45 1.75
N PRO A 131 3.86 -3.50 0.91
CA PRO A 131 3.60 -4.86 1.36
C PRO A 131 4.61 -5.32 2.41
N GLU A 132 4.21 -6.12 3.41
CA GLU A 132 5.06 -6.51 4.55
C GLU A 132 6.39 -7.15 4.14
N ARG A 133 6.38 -7.87 3.02
CA ARG A 133 7.58 -8.54 2.48
C ARG A 133 8.66 -7.55 2.03
N ASP A 134 8.29 -6.33 1.72
CA ASP A 134 9.16 -5.25 1.24
C ASP A 134 9.55 -4.30 2.39
N ILE A 135 8.93 -4.43 3.56
CA ILE A 135 9.19 -3.57 4.73
C ILE A 135 10.44 -4.06 5.43
N LEU A 136 11.45 -3.20 5.43
CA LEU A 136 12.76 -3.46 6.04
C LEU A 136 13.00 -2.51 7.23
N PRO A 137 13.86 -2.88 8.19
CA PRO A 137 14.25 -1.98 9.27
C PRO A 137 14.96 -0.73 8.76
N LEU A 138 14.82 0.38 9.50
CA LEU A 138 15.52 1.63 9.25
C LEU A 138 17.04 1.39 9.11
N GLY A 139 17.59 1.75 7.95
CA GLY A 139 19.02 1.57 7.65
C GLY A 139 19.41 0.18 7.15
N GLN A 140 18.44 -0.70 6.90
CA GLN A 140 18.60 -1.99 6.20
C GLN A 140 17.72 -2.07 4.95
N ASP A 141 16.97 -1.02 4.64
CA ASP A 141 16.00 -0.93 3.57
C ASP A 141 16.57 -0.91 2.15
N GLY A 142 17.90 -1.00 2.01
CA GLY A 142 18.57 -1.41 0.77
C GLY A 142 18.34 -0.49 -0.44
N ASN A 143 19.40 0.24 -0.81
CA ASN A 143 19.83 0.60 -2.17
C ASN A 143 19.49 1.96 -2.82
N GLU A 144 20.60 2.55 -3.30
CA GLU A 144 20.90 3.19 -4.60
C GLU A 144 20.08 4.39 -5.12
N TYR A 145 18.88 4.66 -4.62
CA TYR A 145 18.12 5.87 -4.96
C TYR A 145 18.14 6.93 -3.84
N LEU A 146 18.88 6.66 -2.77
CA LEU A 146 18.66 7.23 -1.44
C LEU A 146 19.96 7.84 -0.90
N THR A 147 20.09 9.16 -0.91
CA THR A 147 20.85 9.79 0.18
C THR A 147 20.06 9.49 1.46
N GLU A 148 20.72 9.01 2.52
CA GLU A 148 20.03 8.79 3.80
C GLU A 148 19.32 10.09 4.20
N PRO A 149 18.01 10.05 4.50
CA PRO A 149 17.29 11.24 4.93
C PRO A 149 17.83 11.72 6.29
N SER A 150 17.52 12.98 6.67
CA SER A 150 18.26 13.77 7.67
C SER A 150 19.14 12.97 8.67
N ALA A 151 20.45 13.12 8.53
CA ALA A 151 21.42 12.29 9.24
C ALA A 151 21.28 12.35 10.78
N SER A 152 20.77 13.45 11.35
CA SER A 152 20.57 13.58 12.80
C SER A 152 19.44 12.70 13.34
N GLU A 153 18.26 12.69 12.71
CA GLU A 153 17.15 11.84 13.16
C GLU A 153 17.39 10.38 12.83
N PHE A 154 17.96 10.10 11.66
CA PHE A 154 18.37 8.74 11.33
C PHE A 154 19.29 8.17 12.40
N GLN A 155 20.34 8.89 12.81
CA GLN A 155 21.29 8.41 13.82
C GLN A 155 20.67 8.31 15.22
N SER A 156 19.75 9.21 15.59
CA SER A 156 19.08 9.15 16.90
C SER A 156 18.08 8.00 16.99
N ARG A 157 17.44 7.63 15.87
CA ARG A 157 16.35 6.64 15.81
C ARG A 157 16.78 5.26 15.29
N LYS A 158 17.94 5.09 14.64
CA LYS A 158 18.40 3.80 14.08
C LYS A 158 18.47 2.65 15.11
N SER A 159 18.61 2.97 16.39
CA SER A 159 18.60 1.98 17.49
C SER A 159 17.19 1.59 17.96
N HIS A 160 16.16 2.29 17.50
CA HIS A 160 14.76 2.03 17.77
C HIS A 160 14.20 1.24 16.57
N ASP A 161 13.41 0.21 16.82
CA ASP A 161 12.92 -0.75 15.83
C ASP A 161 11.87 -0.14 14.87
N TYR A 162 12.27 0.89 14.12
CA TYR A 162 11.47 1.54 13.09
C TYR A 162 11.57 0.76 11.80
N LEU A 163 10.40 0.58 11.17
CA LEU A 163 10.22 -0.22 9.97
C LEU A 163 9.77 0.69 8.83
N HIS A 164 10.39 0.59 7.66
CA HIS A 164 10.10 1.40 6.47
C HIS A 164 8.82 0.92 5.78
N VAL A 165 7.73 1.68 5.91
CA VAL A 165 6.38 1.27 5.49
C VAL A 165 5.82 2.04 4.30
N PHE A 166 6.50 3.07 3.80
CA PHE A 166 5.92 3.99 2.81
C PHE A 166 7.02 4.77 2.07
N ASN A 167 6.90 4.95 0.75
CA ASN A 167 7.64 6.02 0.05
C ASN A 167 6.67 7.04 -0.55
N SER A 168 7.07 8.32 -0.53
CA SER A 168 6.27 9.42 -1.08
C SER A 168 6.53 9.73 -2.56
N GLY A 169 7.52 9.08 -3.18
CA GLY A 169 8.02 9.46 -4.52
C GLY A 169 8.82 10.77 -4.56
N GLY A 170 8.49 11.74 -3.71
CA GLY A 170 9.21 13.00 -3.53
C GLY A 170 10.46 12.91 -2.65
N LYS A 171 11.12 11.74 -2.60
CA LYS A 171 12.26 11.43 -1.70
C LYS A 171 11.91 11.39 -0.20
N GLY A 172 10.64 11.22 0.15
CA GLY A 172 10.20 10.99 1.53
C GLY A 172 10.05 9.50 1.81
N GLN A 173 10.47 9.07 2.99
CA GLN A 173 10.35 7.70 3.49
C GLN A 173 9.62 7.69 4.83
N GLY A 174 8.57 6.88 4.91
CA GLY A 174 7.72 6.75 6.07
C GLY A 174 8.04 5.52 6.89
N TYR A 175 8.09 5.70 8.19
CA TYR A 175 8.47 4.68 9.16
C TYR A 175 7.43 4.57 10.27
N VAL A 176 7.35 3.38 10.86
CA VAL A 176 6.55 3.12 12.07
C VAL A 176 7.40 2.42 13.12
N SER A 177 7.26 2.80 14.38
CA SER A 177 7.87 2.06 15.49
C SER A 177 7.16 0.71 15.67
N HIS A 178 7.89 -0.40 15.54
CA HIS A 178 7.30 -1.75 15.62
C HIS A 178 6.53 -1.97 16.94
N GLU A 179 7.12 -1.59 18.07
CA GLU A 179 6.50 -1.72 19.39
C GLU A 179 5.18 -0.96 19.47
N SER A 180 5.14 0.26 18.93
CA SER A 180 3.94 1.10 18.96
C SER A 180 2.75 0.49 18.22
N THR A 181 3.01 -0.40 17.25
CA THR A 181 1.94 -1.03 16.45
C THR A 181 1.04 -1.94 17.29
N PHE A 182 1.50 -2.43 18.45
CA PHE A 182 0.68 -3.25 19.36
C PHE A 182 -0.31 -2.45 20.18
N THR A 183 -0.30 -1.12 20.03
CA THR A 183 -1.29 -0.20 20.58
C THR A 183 -2.30 0.24 19.51
N ASN A 184 -3.24 1.12 19.86
CA ASN A 184 -4.17 1.72 18.90
C ASN A 184 -3.69 3.07 18.34
N ALA A 185 -2.52 3.57 18.77
CA ALA A 185 -1.94 4.84 18.37
C ALA A 185 -0.46 4.61 17.99
N PRO A 186 -0.20 4.07 16.79
CA PRO A 186 1.16 3.79 16.34
C PRO A 186 1.90 5.11 16.12
N ASP A 187 3.16 5.15 16.53
CA ASP A 187 4.05 6.28 16.31
C ASP A 187 4.64 6.20 14.90
N ALA A 188 4.46 7.26 14.14
CA ALA A 188 4.96 7.36 12.78
C ALA A 188 5.95 8.49 12.60
N MET A 189 6.79 8.31 11.59
CA MET A 189 7.83 9.23 11.21
C MET A 189 7.89 9.32 9.68
N LEU A 190 8.05 10.52 9.15
CA LEU A 190 8.36 10.76 7.73
C LEU A 190 9.68 11.52 7.66
N LEU A 191 10.65 10.92 7.00
CA LEU A 191 11.98 11.49 6.79
C LEU A 191 12.16 11.86 5.32
N TRP A 192 12.63 13.07 5.06
CA TRP A 192 12.93 13.56 3.71
C TRP A 192 14.44 13.62 3.48
N VAL A 193 14.85 13.38 2.24
CA VAL A 193 16.26 13.43 1.84
C VAL A 193 16.84 14.84 1.91
N ASP A 194 16.07 15.84 1.52
CA ASP A 194 16.55 17.22 1.34
C ASP A 194 16.07 18.19 2.44
N ASP A 195 15.28 17.72 3.41
CA ASP A 195 14.62 18.58 4.41
C ASP A 195 15.18 18.35 5.82
N ASP A 196 15.58 19.45 6.46
CA ASP A 196 16.07 19.46 7.85
C ASP A 196 14.92 19.36 8.86
N GLU A 197 13.67 19.28 8.40
CA GLU A 197 12.44 19.21 9.21
C GLU A 197 11.73 17.85 9.09
N PRO A 198 12.22 16.81 9.80
CA PRO A 198 11.57 15.51 9.86
C PRO A 198 10.22 15.62 10.55
N MET A 199 9.21 14.91 10.05
CA MET A 199 7.92 14.81 10.73
C MET A 199 7.94 13.59 11.64
N VAL A 200 8.06 13.82 12.95
CA VAL A 200 8.18 12.77 13.99
C VAL A 200 7.06 12.89 15.01
N GLY A 201 6.68 11.77 15.65
CA GLY A 201 5.65 11.82 16.69
C GLY A 201 4.24 12.04 16.16
N MET A 202 4.03 11.78 14.86
CA MET A 202 2.75 11.97 14.20
C MET A 202 1.87 10.74 14.38
N ASP A 203 0.55 10.93 14.38
CA ASP A 203 -0.37 9.79 14.30
C ASP A 203 -0.17 9.07 12.96
N PHE A 204 0.09 7.76 13.03
CA PHE A 204 0.35 6.93 11.87
C PHE A 204 -0.75 6.99 10.81
N TRP A 205 -2.01 6.93 11.23
CA TRP A 205 -3.11 6.86 10.30
C TRP A 205 -3.35 8.21 9.64
N ASP A 206 -3.33 9.30 10.42
CA ASP A 206 -3.50 10.64 9.86
C ASP A 206 -2.38 11.00 8.86
N LEU A 207 -1.13 10.67 9.20
CA LEU A 207 0.04 10.94 8.35
C LEU A 207 -0.06 10.18 7.02
N PHE A 208 -0.18 8.85 7.08
CA PHE A 208 -0.16 8.04 5.87
C PHE A 208 -1.47 8.10 5.09
N ASP A 209 -2.61 8.41 5.72
CA ASP A 209 -3.83 8.75 4.99
C ASP A 209 -3.62 10.00 4.14
N SER A 210 -3.09 11.07 4.74
CA SER A 210 -2.85 12.33 4.02
C SER A 210 -1.88 12.13 2.86
N CYS A 211 -0.74 11.48 3.11
CA CYS A 211 0.27 11.26 2.06
C CYS A 211 -0.25 10.36 0.93
N THR A 212 -0.99 9.30 1.26
CA THR A 212 -1.57 8.39 0.26
C THR A 212 -2.68 9.09 -0.53
N ALA A 213 -3.54 9.88 0.14
CA ALA A 213 -4.59 10.63 -0.52
C ALA A 213 -4.03 11.68 -1.50
N ILE A 214 -2.93 12.34 -1.15
CA ILE A 214 -2.19 13.25 -2.05
C ILE A 214 -1.66 12.46 -3.25
N ALA A 215 -0.94 11.35 -3.03
CA ALA A 215 -0.43 10.51 -4.13
C ALA A 215 -1.54 9.89 -5.01
N LEU A 216 -2.76 9.81 -4.49
CA LEU A 216 -3.95 9.40 -5.24
C LEU A 216 -4.61 10.58 -5.97
N SER A 217 -4.42 11.81 -5.54
CA SER A 217 -5.10 12.98 -6.11
C SER A 217 -4.21 13.76 -7.08
N ASP A 218 -2.90 13.74 -6.83
CA ASP A 218 -1.89 14.48 -7.57
C ASP A 218 -0.93 13.49 -8.25
N TYR A 219 -1.07 13.34 -9.57
CA TYR A 219 -0.05 12.83 -10.50
C TYR A 219 -0.21 13.50 -11.86
#